data_AF-A0A844ZSQ5-F1
#
_entry.id   AF-A0A844ZSQ5-F1
#
_cell.length_a   1.000
_cell.length_b   1.000
_cell.length_c   1.000
_cell.angle_alpha   90.00
_cell.angle_beta   90.00
_cell.angle_gamma   90.00
#
_symmetry.space_group_name_H-M   'P 1'
#
loop_
_entity.id
_entity.type
_entity.pdbx_description
1 polymer ?
#
loop_
_entity_poly.entity_id
_entity_poly.type
_entity_poly.pdbx_seq_one_letter_code
_entity_poly.pdbx_strand_id
1 'polypeptide(L)'
;MSLAELILSLIVAGGGGAAIAIGVVRSFGERWLDSKFAGRLQDLRHEHERQMELVKLNSSQSFDRYSRLSEQEFEATSEAWSLVTDAYVRTMSALPGFRRSDDFSRLSDDLARIVCKNYDFEEWETGELLQKAQQDRNSYFNQRRTMHEIRDAKVAIGKANSHLDRKALFLERELHRQLSEFIDWAWKAIVAWDVVREARGGGPEALDGIERHDNEFRQNAEARIKELENIVRGRFWPNAEDENALPAV
;
A
#
# COMPACT_ATOMS: atom_id res chain seq x y z
N MET A 1 -59.24 -41.46 -41.68
CA MET A 1 -58.43 -41.72 -42.88
C MET A 1 -57.05 -41.17 -42.60
N SER A 2 -56.10 -42.05 -42.30
CA SER A 2 -54.77 -41.64 -41.85
C SER A 2 -53.97 -41.10 -43.06
N LEU A 3 -53.04 -40.18 -42.83
CA LEU A 3 -52.17 -39.62 -43.87
C LEU A 3 -51.45 -40.72 -44.67
N ALA A 4 -51.18 -41.85 -44.01
CA ALA A 4 -50.59 -43.04 -44.60
C ALA A 4 -51.52 -43.73 -45.63
N GLU A 5 -52.84 -43.77 -45.40
CA GLU A 5 -53.82 -44.37 -46.34
C GLU A 5 -53.99 -43.52 -47.62
N LEU A 6 -53.89 -42.20 -47.51
CA LEU A 6 -53.93 -41.29 -48.66
C LEU A 6 -52.67 -41.38 -49.52
N ILE A 7 -51.49 -41.52 -48.90
CA ILE A 7 -50.22 -41.70 -49.60
C ILE A 7 -50.17 -43.07 -50.28
N LEU A 8 -50.65 -44.13 -49.62
CA LEU A 8 -50.68 -45.48 -50.17
C LEU A 8 -51.64 -45.59 -51.37
N SER A 9 -52.82 -44.96 -51.30
CA SER A 9 -53.78 -44.97 -52.42
C SER A 9 -53.32 -44.15 -53.63
N LEU A 10 -52.55 -43.08 -53.42
CA LEU A 10 -51.94 -42.30 -54.50
C LEU A 10 -50.80 -43.05 -55.21
N ILE A 11 -50.08 -43.92 -54.50
CA ILE A 11 -48.98 -44.76 -55.05
C ILE A 11 -49.54 -45.90 -55.90
N VAL A 12 -50.69 -46.48 -55.52
CA VAL A 12 -51.29 -47.63 -56.21
C VAL A 12 -52.06 -47.23 -57.48
N ALA A 13 -52.55 -45.99 -57.57
CA ALA A 13 -53.41 -45.55 -58.68
C ALA A 13 -52.71 -44.83 -59.85
N GLY A 14 -51.41 -44.49 -59.76
CA GLY A 14 -50.75 -43.75 -60.85
C GLY A 14 -49.23 -43.85 -60.83
N GLY A 15 -48.67 -44.71 -61.68
CA GLY A 15 -47.22 -44.91 -61.85
C GLY A 15 -46.39 -43.68 -62.28
N GLY A 16 -47.00 -42.50 -62.47
CA GLY A 16 -46.33 -41.21 -62.68
C GLY A 16 -46.51 -40.18 -61.55
N GLY A 17 -47.48 -40.37 -60.66
CA GLY A 17 -47.80 -39.40 -59.58
C GLY A 17 -46.90 -39.53 -58.35
N ALA A 18 -46.38 -40.72 -58.09
CA ALA A 18 -45.47 -40.97 -56.96
C ALA A 18 -44.17 -40.15 -57.05
N ALA A 19 -43.62 -39.96 -58.26
CA ALA A 19 -42.42 -39.14 -58.47
C ALA A 19 -42.67 -37.64 -58.20
N ILE A 20 -43.84 -37.13 -58.55
CA ILE A 20 -44.25 -35.73 -58.31
C ILE A 20 -44.49 -35.52 -56.81
N ALA A 21 -45.16 -36.45 -56.13
CA ALA A 21 -45.38 -36.38 -54.69
C ALA A 21 -44.06 -36.42 -53.90
N ILE A 22 -43.12 -37.29 -54.29
CA ILE A 22 -41.78 -37.35 -53.67
C ILE A 22 -40.99 -36.05 -53.93
N GLY A 23 -41.07 -35.48 -55.13
CA GLY A 23 -40.41 -34.21 -55.48
C GLY A 23 -40.96 -33.00 -54.71
N VAL A 24 -42.29 -32.92 -54.54
CA VAL A 24 -42.93 -31.84 -53.78
C VAL A 24 -42.59 -31.97 -52.30
N VAL A 25 -42.71 -33.16 -51.70
CA VAL A 25 -42.34 -33.39 -50.29
C VAL A 25 -40.85 -33.13 -50.05
N ARG A 26 -39.99 -33.49 -51.00
CA ARG A 26 -38.54 -33.22 -50.91
C ARG A 26 -38.21 -31.74 -50.98
N SER A 27 -38.76 -31.00 -51.95
CA SER A 27 -38.47 -29.56 -52.06
C SER A 27 -39.09 -28.73 -50.92
N PHE A 28 -40.26 -29.14 -50.43
CA PHE A 28 -40.91 -28.48 -49.29
C PHE A 28 -40.20 -28.84 -47.98
N GLY A 29 -39.72 -30.08 -47.85
CA GLY A 29 -38.91 -30.55 -46.73
C GLY A 29 -37.55 -29.87 -46.66
N GLU A 30 -36.86 -29.72 -47.79
CA GLU A 30 -35.57 -29.00 -47.88
C GLU A 30 -35.75 -27.52 -47.51
N ARG A 31 -36.74 -26.82 -48.08
CA ARG A 31 -37.01 -25.40 -47.73
C ARG A 31 -37.46 -25.21 -46.28
N TRP A 32 -38.28 -26.12 -45.76
CA TRP A 32 -38.72 -26.07 -44.37
C TRP A 32 -37.57 -26.33 -43.40
N LEU A 33 -36.73 -27.35 -43.67
CA LEU A 33 -35.52 -27.64 -42.92
C LEU A 33 -34.55 -26.46 -42.96
N ASP A 34 -34.28 -25.90 -44.14
CA ASP A 34 -33.39 -24.76 -44.30
C ASP A 34 -33.89 -23.54 -43.51
N SER A 35 -35.21 -23.26 -43.53
CA SER A 35 -35.77 -22.17 -42.71
C SER A 35 -35.61 -22.40 -41.21
N LYS A 36 -35.77 -23.66 -40.75
CA LYS A 36 -35.64 -24.02 -39.33
C LYS A 36 -34.19 -24.05 -38.89
N PHE A 37 -33.28 -24.48 -39.76
CA PHE A 37 -31.84 -24.43 -39.50
C PHE A 37 -31.32 -23.00 -39.51
N ALA A 38 -31.76 -22.15 -40.44
CA ALA A 38 -31.40 -20.74 -40.48
C ALA A 38 -31.87 -20.00 -39.21
N GLY A 39 -33.11 -20.23 -38.78
CA GLY A 39 -33.63 -19.68 -37.52
C GLY A 39 -32.82 -20.14 -36.30
N ARG A 40 -32.56 -21.44 -36.16
CA ARG A 40 -31.76 -21.98 -35.05
C ARG A 40 -30.31 -21.51 -35.05
N LEU A 41 -29.70 -21.34 -36.23
CA LEU A 41 -28.35 -20.79 -36.36
C LEU A 41 -28.29 -19.32 -35.95
N GLN A 42 -29.32 -18.55 -36.31
CA GLN A 42 -29.41 -17.15 -35.91
C GLN A 42 -29.65 -17.01 -34.40
N ASP A 43 -30.54 -17.83 -33.82
CA ASP A 43 -30.79 -17.87 -32.38
C ASP A 43 -29.53 -18.29 -31.61
N LEU A 44 -28.81 -19.31 -32.09
CA LEU A 44 -27.53 -19.74 -31.50
C LEU A 44 -26.46 -18.65 -31.61
N ARG A 45 -26.35 -17.96 -32.76
CA ARG A 45 -25.41 -16.84 -32.92
C ARG A 45 -25.72 -15.70 -31.97
N HIS A 46 -26.99 -15.30 -31.84
CA HIS A 46 -27.39 -14.26 -30.90
C HIS A 46 -27.15 -14.65 -29.44
N GLU A 47 -27.41 -15.91 -29.08
CA GLU A 47 -27.11 -16.41 -27.73
C GLU A 47 -25.59 -16.43 -27.47
N HIS A 48 -24.78 -16.86 -28.44
CA HIS A 48 -23.32 -16.82 -28.34
C HIS A 48 -22.78 -15.38 -28.26
N GLU A 49 -23.29 -14.43 -29.06
CA GLU A 49 -22.94 -13.02 -28.99
C GLU A 49 -23.27 -12.43 -27.61
N ARG A 50 -24.47 -12.72 -27.09
CA ARG A 50 -24.90 -12.30 -25.76
C ARG A 50 -24.00 -12.87 -24.66
N GLN A 51 -23.65 -14.15 -24.76
CA GLN A 51 -22.74 -14.79 -23.79
C GLN A 51 -21.33 -14.18 -23.85
N MET A 52 -20.81 -13.90 -25.05
CA MET A 52 -19.53 -13.21 -25.21
C MET A 52 -19.55 -11.80 -24.63
N GLU A 53 -20.63 -11.04 -24.84
CA GLU A 53 -20.79 -9.71 -24.25
C GLU A 53 -20.86 -9.78 -22.72
N LEU A 54 -21.61 -10.72 -22.16
CA LEU A 54 -21.68 -10.92 -20.71
C LEU A 54 -20.32 -11.29 -20.12
N VAL A 55 -19.56 -12.18 -20.78
CA VAL A 55 -18.22 -12.55 -20.35
C VAL A 55 -17.27 -11.35 -20.42
N LYS A 56 -17.32 -10.57 -21.51
CA LYS A 56 -16.52 -9.34 -21.65
C LYS A 56 -16.87 -8.32 -20.57
N LEU A 57 -18.17 -8.08 -20.32
CA LEU A 57 -18.63 -7.14 -19.29
C LEU A 57 -18.17 -7.58 -17.90
N ASN A 58 -18.33 -8.87 -17.55
CA ASN A 58 -17.87 -9.41 -16.27
C ASN A 58 -16.35 -9.31 -16.13
N SER A 59 -15.61 -9.64 -17.19
CA SER A 59 -14.14 -9.52 -17.21
C SER A 59 -13.70 -8.07 -17.01
N SER A 60 -14.33 -7.12 -17.72
CA SER A 60 -14.04 -5.69 -17.60
C SER A 60 -14.37 -5.15 -16.20
N GLN A 61 -15.49 -5.57 -15.61
CA GLN A 61 -15.86 -5.18 -14.25
C GLN A 61 -14.87 -5.72 -13.20
N SER A 62 -14.46 -6.98 -13.32
CA SER A 62 -13.44 -7.55 -12.42
C SER A 62 -12.09 -6.86 -12.57
N PHE A 63 -11.68 -6.54 -13.80
CA PHE A 63 -10.45 -5.82 -14.06
C PHE A 63 -10.47 -4.39 -13.49
N ASP A 64 -11.57 -3.64 -13.66
CA ASP A 64 -11.75 -2.30 -13.08
C ASP A 64 -11.69 -2.34 -11.55
N ARG A 65 -12.34 -3.33 -10.91
CA ARG A 65 -12.25 -3.51 -9.45
C ARG A 65 -10.82 -3.83 -8.99
N TYR A 66 -10.14 -4.73 -9.69
CA TYR A 66 -8.76 -5.09 -9.39
C TYR A 66 -7.82 -3.89 -9.55
N SER A 67 -7.97 -3.11 -10.62
CA SER A 67 -7.18 -1.90 -10.88
C SER A 67 -7.36 -0.88 -9.76
N ARG A 68 -8.59 -0.63 -9.32
CA ARG A 68 -8.87 0.31 -8.22
C ARG A 68 -8.33 -0.17 -6.87
N LEU A 69 -8.43 -1.47 -6.61
CA LEU A 69 -7.86 -2.05 -5.39
C LEU A 69 -6.32 -1.90 -5.40
N SER A 70 -5.67 -2.24 -6.52
CA SER A 70 -4.22 -2.09 -6.70
C SER A 70 -3.76 -0.63 -6.53
N GLU A 71 -4.52 0.32 -7.07
CA GLU A 71 -4.25 1.76 -6.88
C GLU A 71 -4.34 2.17 -5.41
N GLN A 72 -5.37 1.72 -4.69
CA GLN A 72 -5.52 1.97 -3.25
C GLN A 72 -4.43 1.30 -2.42
N GLU A 73 -4.01 0.08 -2.77
CA GLU A 73 -2.89 -0.60 -2.13
C GLU A 73 -1.57 0.15 -2.35
N PHE A 74 -1.32 0.63 -3.57
CA PHE A 74 -0.14 1.43 -3.90
C PHE A 74 -0.10 2.75 -3.13
N GLU A 75 -1.21 3.49 -3.12
CA GLU A 75 -1.34 4.74 -2.38
C GLU A 75 -1.13 4.51 -0.88
N ALA A 76 -1.81 3.53 -0.30
CA ALA A 76 -1.69 3.20 1.12
C ALA A 76 -0.27 2.81 1.51
N THR A 77 0.39 1.98 0.69
CA THR A 77 1.76 1.49 0.97
C THR A 77 2.80 2.59 0.80
N SER A 78 2.71 3.41 -0.24
CA SER A 78 3.65 4.50 -0.49
C SER A 78 3.57 5.59 0.59
N GLU A 79 2.35 5.94 1.03
CA GLU A 79 2.15 6.87 2.13
C GLU A 79 2.64 6.27 3.46
N ALA A 80 2.36 4.98 3.73
CA ALA A 80 2.86 4.29 4.91
C ALA A 80 4.40 4.30 4.97
N TRP A 81 5.05 3.99 3.85
CA TRP A 81 6.51 4.02 3.76
C TRP A 81 7.10 5.41 4.04
N SER A 82 6.49 6.46 3.46
CA SER A 82 6.91 7.85 3.69
C SER A 82 6.82 8.22 5.18
N LEU A 83 5.69 7.91 5.83
CA LEU A 83 5.48 8.20 7.25
C LEU A 83 6.42 7.40 8.16
N VAL A 84 6.67 6.13 7.84
CA VAL A 84 7.60 5.29 8.61
C VAL A 84 9.03 5.80 8.48
N THR A 85 9.42 6.24 7.29
CA THR A 85 10.75 6.83 7.05
C THR A 85 10.91 8.17 7.78
N ASP A 86 9.89 9.03 7.77
CA ASP A 86 9.90 10.29 8.55
C ASP A 86 10.02 10.02 10.06
N ALA A 87 9.25 9.04 10.57
CA ALA A 87 9.35 8.60 11.96
C ALA A 87 10.76 8.08 12.31
N TYR A 88 11.37 7.28 11.43
CA TYR A 88 12.75 6.82 11.58
C TYR A 88 13.75 7.97 11.65
N VAL A 89 13.71 8.90 10.68
CA VAL A 89 14.66 10.02 10.60
C VAL A 89 14.55 10.93 11.83
N ARG A 90 13.33 11.25 12.25
CA ARG A 90 13.09 12.07 13.44
C ARG A 90 13.51 11.34 14.71
N THR A 91 13.28 10.03 14.78
CA THR A 91 13.75 9.21 15.90
C THR A 91 15.27 9.24 16.00
N MET A 92 15.98 8.97 14.90
CA MET A 92 17.45 9.00 14.87
C MET A 92 18.02 10.37 15.21
N SER A 93 17.35 11.45 14.81
CA SER A 93 17.76 12.82 15.13
C SER A 93 17.59 13.15 16.62
N ALA A 94 16.55 12.61 17.26
CA ALA A 94 16.27 12.82 18.69
C ALA A 94 17.20 12.01 19.61
N LEU A 95 17.73 10.88 19.13
CA LEU A 95 18.66 10.03 19.87
C LEU A 95 20.07 10.64 19.95
N PRO A 96 20.84 10.37 21.02
CA PRO A 96 22.17 10.94 21.19
C PRO A 96 23.16 10.41 20.13
N GLY A 97 24.16 11.22 19.75
CA GLY A 97 25.28 10.78 18.91
C GLY A 97 25.25 11.25 17.44
N PHE A 98 24.13 11.74 16.94
CA PHE A 98 24.03 12.29 15.57
C PHE A 98 24.01 13.82 15.49
N ARG A 99 24.38 14.51 16.58
CA ARG A 99 24.26 15.98 16.68
C ARG A 99 25.59 16.68 16.37
N ARG A 100 25.51 17.69 15.50
CA ARG A 100 26.45 18.81 15.48
C ARG A 100 25.76 19.98 16.19
N SER A 101 26.40 20.52 17.23
CA SER A 101 25.91 21.69 17.95
C SER A 101 26.80 22.88 17.64
N ASP A 102 26.17 24.01 17.34
CA ASP A 102 26.86 25.30 17.30
C ASP A 102 27.32 25.69 18.72
N ASP A 103 28.43 26.41 18.80
CA ASP A 103 28.99 26.85 20.08
C ASP A 103 28.39 28.20 20.52
N PHE A 104 27.25 28.14 21.23
CA PHE A 104 26.56 29.27 21.83
C PHE A 104 27.36 29.99 22.92
N SER A 105 28.46 29.39 23.40
CA SER A 105 29.37 30.09 24.32
C SER A 105 30.18 31.19 23.62
N ARG A 106 30.18 31.25 22.28
CA ARG A 106 30.95 32.23 21.51
C ARG A 106 30.07 33.14 20.64
N LEU A 107 28.78 32.86 20.56
CA LEU A 107 27.84 33.65 19.77
C LEU A 107 27.46 34.94 20.49
N SER A 108 27.38 36.04 19.74
CA SER A 108 26.70 37.25 20.20
C SER A 108 25.20 36.99 20.35
N ASP A 109 24.52 37.83 21.13
CA ASP A 109 23.09 37.68 21.38
C ASP A 109 22.26 37.76 20.08
N ASP A 110 22.64 38.62 19.14
CA ASP A 110 21.96 38.74 17.84
C ASP A 110 22.09 37.47 17.00
N LEU A 111 23.30 36.89 16.94
CA LEU A 111 23.54 35.62 16.24
C LEU A 111 22.81 34.47 16.93
N ALA A 112 22.83 34.42 18.26
CA ALA A 112 22.11 33.40 19.01
C ALA A 112 20.60 33.43 18.72
N ARG A 113 19.98 34.61 18.57
CA ARG A 113 18.58 34.74 18.15
C ARG A 113 18.32 34.17 16.76
N ILE A 114 19.20 34.45 15.79
CA ILE A 114 19.08 33.92 14.43
C ILE A 114 19.17 32.39 14.44
N VAL A 115 20.14 31.84 15.17
CA VAL A 115 20.30 30.39 15.29
C VAL A 115 19.07 29.78 15.96
N CYS A 116 18.60 30.31 17.09
CA CYS A 116 17.37 29.84 17.76
C CYS A 116 16.16 29.80 16.82
N LYS A 117 15.97 30.84 16.00
CA LYS A 117 14.89 30.88 15.01
C LYS A 117 14.98 29.76 13.97
N ASN A 118 16.19 29.36 13.56
CA ASN A 118 16.38 28.26 12.60
C ASN A 118 16.07 26.87 13.19
N TYR A 119 16.04 26.76 14.52
CA TYR A 119 15.68 25.53 15.24
C TYR A 119 14.27 25.60 15.84
N ASP A 120 13.43 26.53 15.36
CA ASP A 120 12.04 26.72 15.81
C ASP A 120 11.90 26.94 17.33
N PHE A 121 12.88 27.61 17.94
CA PHE A 121 12.75 28.04 19.34
C PHE A 121 11.71 29.15 19.44
N GLU A 122 10.84 29.02 20.45
CA GLU A 122 9.89 30.05 20.81
C GLU A 122 10.62 31.30 21.33
N GLU A 123 9.95 32.45 21.25
CA GLU A 123 10.54 33.73 21.69
C GLU A 123 10.95 33.69 23.17
N TRP A 124 10.14 33.04 24.00
CA TRP A 124 10.41 32.89 25.43
C TRP A 124 11.61 31.98 25.70
N GLU A 125 11.79 30.89 24.93
CA GLU A 125 12.95 29.99 25.06
C GLU A 125 14.24 30.71 24.69
N THR A 126 14.17 31.55 23.66
CA THR A 126 15.27 32.42 23.24
C THR A 126 15.59 33.44 24.32
N GLY A 127 14.56 34.04 24.94
CA GLY A 127 14.73 34.94 26.07
C GLY A 127 15.42 34.27 27.25
N GLU A 128 14.99 33.07 27.63
CA GLU A 128 15.61 32.28 28.70
C GLU A 128 17.06 31.92 28.40
N LEU A 129 17.37 31.51 27.15
CA LEU A 129 18.74 31.21 26.71
C LEU A 129 19.65 32.42 26.90
N LEU A 130 19.23 33.61 26.46
CA LEU A 130 20.05 34.82 26.50
C LEU A 130 20.28 35.31 27.94
N GLN A 131 19.37 35.01 28.86
CA GLN A 131 19.53 35.28 30.30
C GLN A 131 20.52 34.32 30.98
N LYS A 132 20.85 33.16 30.38
CA LYS A 132 21.88 32.26 30.93
C LYS A 132 23.28 32.85 30.76
N ALA A 133 24.15 32.53 31.71
CA ALA A 133 25.58 32.80 31.58
C ALA A 133 26.11 32.15 30.29
N GLN A 134 27.06 32.81 29.63
CA GLN A 134 27.53 32.41 28.30
C GLN A 134 28.05 30.96 28.25
N GLN A 135 28.68 30.48 29.33
CA GLN A 135 29.15 29.11 29.50
C GLN A 135 28.01 28.06 29.58
N ASP A 136 26.82 28.45 30.05
CA ASP A 136 25.68 27.55 30.26
C ASP A 136 24.72 27.52 29.05
N ARG A 137 24.85 28.48 28.13
CA ARG A 137 24.00 28.62 26.94
C ARG A 137 23.99 27.35 26.08
N ASN A 138 25.15 26.71 25.89
CA ASN A 138 25.26 25.44 25.15
C ASN A 138 24.43 24.32 25.79
N SER A 139 24.51 24.18 27.12
CA SER A 139 23.78 23.15 27.84
C SER A 139 22.28 23.36 27.73
N TYR A 140 21.83 24.60 27.95
CA TYR A 140 20.42 24.96 27.83
C TYR A 140 19.89 24.76 26.40
N PHE A 141 20.61 25.24 25.39
CA PHE A 141 20.23 25.07 23.99
C PHE A 141 20.09 23.58 23.63
N ASN A 142 21.10 22.77 23.95
CA ASN A 142 21.07 21.34 23.65
C ASN A 142 19.94 20.62 24.38
N GLN A 143 19.63 21.02 25.62
CA GLN A 143 18.51 20.46 26.37
C GLN A 143 17.17 20.78 25.71
N ARG A 144 16.90 22.06 25.39
CA ARG A 144 15.65 22.49 24.74
C ARG A 144 15.49 21.86 23.36
N ARG A 145 16.55 21.88 22.54
CA ARG A 145 16.57 21.21 21.24
C ARG A 145 16.24 19.73 21.35
N THR A 146 16.84 19.02 22.33
CA THR A 146 16.52 17.60 22.57
C THR A 146 15.03 17.40 22.91
N MET A 147 14.42 18.32 23.67
CA MET A 147 12.98 18.25 23.98
C MET A 147 12.12 18.40 22.73
N HIS A 148 12.47 19.32 21.85
CA HIS A 148 11.76 19.52 20.58
C HIS A 148 11.90 18.29 19.67
N GLU A 149 13.12 17.78 19.49
CA GLU A 149 13.38 16.59 18.66
C GLU A 149 12.62 15.35 19.16
N ILE A 150 12.58 15.12 20.49
CA ILE A 150 11.80 14.01 21.07
C ILE A 150 10.30 14.19 20.81
N ARG A 151 9.77 15.41 21.00
CA ARG A 151 8.36 15.71 20.72
C ARG A 151 8.03 15.43 19.25
N ASP A 152 8.88 15.89 18.35
CA ASP A 152 8.69 15.74 16.91
C ASP A 152 8.76 14.26 16.48
N ALA A 153 9.68 13.49 17.06
CA ALA A 153 9.76 12.05 16.84
C ALA A 153 8.47 11.34 17.32
N LYS A 154 7.98 11.66 18.54
CA LYS A 154 6.72 11.09 19.06
C LYS A 154 5.53 11.44 18.16
N VAL A 155 5.45 12.66 17.66
CA VAL A 155 4.39 13.09 16.73
C VAL A 155 4.46 12.31 15.42
N ALA A 156 5.64 12.15 14.84
CA ALA A 156 5.82 11.42 13.59
C ALA A 156 5.52 9.92 13.74
N ILE A 157 5.98 9.30 14.81
CA ILE A 157 5.64 7.92 15.19
C ILE A 157 4.11 7.77 15.32
N GLY A 158 3.45 8.69 16.03
CA GLY A 158 1.99 8.66 16.19
C GLY A 158 1.24 8.79 14.86
N LYS A 159 1.72 9.63 13.94
CA LYS A 159 1.17 9.75 12.58
C LYS A 159 1.32 8.46 11.78
N ALA A 160 2.53 7.87 11.79
CA ALA A 160 2.80 6.61 11.10
C ALA A 160 1.91 5.48 11.64
N ASN A 161 1.83 5.32 12.97
CA ASN A 161 0.98 4.30 13.60
C ASN A 161 -0.50 4.50 13.24
N SER A 162 -1.00 5.74 13.36
CA SER A 162 -2.40 6.05 13.02
C SER A 162 -2.73 5.74 11.56
N HIS A 163 -1.77 5.94 10.65
CA HIS A 163 -1.95 5.63 9.23
C HIS A 163 -1.98 4.13 8.97
N LEU A 164 -1.03 3.38 9.54
CA LEU A 164 -0.98 1.92 9.44
C LEU A 164 -2.31 1.30 9.92
N ASP A 165 -2.80 1.73 11.09
CA ASP A 165 -4.06 1.24 11.64
C ASP A 165 -5.27 1.56 10.74
N ARG A 166 -5.35 2.78 10.20
CA ARG A 166 -6.46 3.21 9.35
C ARG A 166 -6.46 2.55 7.97
N LYS A 167 -5.27 2.21 7.46
CA LYS A 167 -5.08 1.65 6.12
C LYS A 167 -4.75 0.16 6.12
N ALA A 168 -4.85 -0.51 7.27
CA ALA A 168 -4.53 -1.93 7.43
C ALA A 168 -5.24 -2.85 6.40
N LEU A 169 -6.45 -2.50 5.96
CA LEU A 169 -7.20 -3.24 4.93
C LEU A 169 -6.54 -3.22 3.54
N PHE A 170 -5.76 -2.19 3.24
CA PHE A 170 -5.09 -1.98 1.94
C PHE A 170 -3.61 -2.34 1.99
N LEU A 171 -3.14 -2.83 3.13
CA LEU A 171 -1.77 -3.27 3.32
C LEU A 171 -1.77 -4.80 3.40
N GLU A 172 -0.79 -5.44 2.76
CA GLU A 172 -0.58 -6.85 3.00
C GLU A 172 -0.24 -7.07 4.48
N ARG A 173 -0.81 -8.13 5.05
CA ARG A 173 -0.70 -8.43 6.48
C ARG A 173 0.74 -8.48 6.98
N GLU A 174 1.62 -9.09 6.20
CA GLU A 174 3.02 -9.25 6.60
C GLU A 174 3.78 -7.93 6.54
N LEU A 175 3.62 -7.16 5.46
CA LEU A 175 4.19 -5.80 5.38
C LEU A 175 3.66 -4.90 6.50
N HIS A 176 2.34 -4.89 6.74
CA HIS A 176 1.74 -4.14 7.83
C HIS A 176 2.38 -4.52 9.17
N ARG A 177 2.47 -5.82 9.47
CA ARG A 177 3.09 -6.32 10.71
C ARG A 177 4.52 -5.79 10.87
N GLN A 178 5.34 -5.91 9.84
CA GLN A 178 6.75 -5.50 9.92
C GLN A 178 6.92 -3.97 10.07
N LEU A 179 6.09 -3.17 9.39
CA LEU A 179 6.09 -1.71 9.55
C LEU A 179 5.62 -1.32 10.96
N SER A 180 4.56 -1.94 11.47
CA SER A 180 4.06 -1.70 12.85
C SER A 180 5.10 -2.07 13.91
N GLU A 181 5.77 -3.21 13.76
CA GLU A 181 6.84 -3.63 14.68
C GLU A 181 8.01 -2.65 14.70
N PHE A 182 8.40 -2.14 13.52
CA PHE A 182 9.45 -1.13 13.43
C PHE A 182 9.05 0.19 14.10
N ILE A 183 7.80 0.62 13.94
CA ILE A 183 7.28 1.82 14.60
C ILE A 183 7.17 1.66 16.12
N ASP A 184 6.73 0.51 16.60
CA ASP A 184 6.73 0.17 18.03
C ASP A 184 8.16 0.19 18.62
N TRP A 185 9.13 -0.34 17.88
CA TRP A 185 10.54 -0.28 18.29
C TRP A 185 11.08 1.15 18.34
N ALA A 186 10.74 2.00 17.37
CA ALA A 186 11.07 3.43 17.39
C ALA A 186 10.44 4.15 18.60
N TRP A 187 9.18 3.81 18.94
CA TRP A 187 8.51 4.34 20.13
C TRP A 187 9.24 3.95 21.42
N LYS A 188 9.56 2.66 21.58
CA LYS A 188 10.31 2.15 22.74
C LYS A 188 11.68 2.84 22.86
N ALA A 189 12.39 3.03 21.76
CA ALA A 189 13.66 3.73 21.74
C ALA A 189 13.55 5.19 22.22
N ILE A 190 12.55 5.93 21.74
CA ILE A 190 12.33 7.32 22.15
C ILE A 190 11.90 7.43 23.60
N VAL A 191 11.01 6.56 24.06
CA VAL A 191 10.59 6.53 25.47
C VAL A 191 11.77 6.18 26.38
N ALA A 192 12.57 5.17 26.04
CA ALA A 192 13.76 4.81 26.80
C ALA A 192 14.74 5.99 26.89
N TRP A 193 14.97 6.70 25.78
CA TRP A 193 15.84 7.87 25.77
C TRP A 193 15.29 9.02 26.63
N ASP A 194 13.98 9.26 26.58
CA ASP A 194 13.32 10.28 27.39
C ASP A 194 13.48 10.01 28.89
N VAL A 195 13.27 8.75 29.29
CA VAL A 195 13.48 8.29 30.68
C VAL A 195 14.94 8.44 31.09
N VAL A 196 15.90 7.99 30.26
CA VAL A 196 17.34 8.15 30.55
C VAL A 196 17.71 9.62 30.72
N ARG A 197 17.15 10.51 29.90
CA ARG A 197 17.41 11.95 29.97
C ARG A 197 16.92 12.55 31.28
N GLU A 198 15.72 12.17 31.73
CA GLU A 198 15.17 12.63 33.01
C GLU A 198 15.97 12.06 34.20
N ALA A 199 16.35 10.78 34.14
CA ALA A 199 17.09 10.10 35.19
C ALA A 199 18.55 10.59 35.34
N ARG A 200 19.17 11.16 34.30
CA ARG A 200 20.55 11.68 34.34
C ARG A 200 20.80 12.74 35.42
N GLY A 201 19.75 13.41 35.92
CA GLY A 201 19.87 14.32 37.07
C GLY A 201 20.17 13.62 38.40
N GLY A 202 19.94 12.30 38.51
CA GLY A 202 20.04 11.51 39.74
C GLY A 202 21.34 10.72 39.93
N GLY A 203 22.31 10.82 39.00
CA GLY A 203 23.58 10.08 39.08
C GLY A 203 23.55 8.67 38.44
N PRO A 204 24.65 7.90 38.52
CA PRO A 204 24.79 6.62 37.82
C PRO A 204 23.80 5.54 38.28
N GLU A 205 23.45 5.53 39.57
CA GLU A 205 22.51 4.57 40.16
C GLU A 205 21.08 4.75 39.63
N ALA A 206 20.71 5.97 39.24
CA ALA A 206 19.40 6.26 38.65
C ALA A 206 19.22 5.65 37.24
N LEU A 207 20.31 5.17 36.63
CA LEU A 207 20.29 4.49 35.33
C LEU A 207 20.26 2.97 35.45
N ASP A 208 20.42 2.43 36.66
CA ASP A 208 20.39 0.99 36.90
C ASP A 208 18.99 0.42 36.63
N GLY A 209 18.92 -0.71 35.93
CA GLY A 209 17.67 -1.35 35.53
C GLY A 209 16.87 -0.68 34.40
N ILE A 210 17.33 0.44 33.82
CA ILE A 210 16.68 1.05 32.66
C ILE A 210 17.02 0.28 31.39
N GLU A 211 16.01 -0.27 30.70
CA GLU A 211 16.18 -0.91 29.40
C GLU A 211 16.61 0.11 28.32
N ARG A 212 17.69 -0.19 27.61
CA ARG A 212 18.34 0.71 26.65
C ARG A 212 17.96 0.43 25.20
N HIS A 213 16.64 0.43 24.93
CA HIS A 213 16.08 0.30 23.57
C HIS A 213 16.63 1.37 22.62
N ASP A 214 17.01 2.54 23.15
CA ASP A 214 17.66 3.62 22.41
C ASP A 214 19.00 3.21 21.76
N ASN A 215 19.82 2.43 22.48
CA ASN A 215 21.11 1.98 21.97
C ASN A 215 20.94 0.91 20.88
N GLU A 216 20.04 -0.05 21.12
CA GLU A 216 19.76 -1.13 20.17
C GLU A 216 19.20 -0.55 18.86
N PHE A 217 18.22 0.35 18.95
CA PHE A 217 17.64 1.02 17.79
C PHE A 217 18.70 1.76 16.98
N ARG A 218 19.58 2.55 17.63
CA ARG A 218 20.65 3.28 16.92
C ARG A 218 21.60 2.37 16.14
N GLN A 219 21.89 1.19 16.65
CA GLN A 219 22.83 0.27 16.02
C GLN A 219 22.21 -0.49 14.85
N ASN A 220 20.93 -0.82 14.95
CA ASN A 220 20.30 -1.80 14.08
C ASN A 220 19.19 -1.23 13.18
N ALA A 221 18.66 -0.04 13.48
CA ALA A 221 17.53 0.53 12.74
C ALA A 221 17.87 0.82 11.27
N GLU A 222 19.10 1.22 10.94
CA GLU A 222 19.51 1.45 9.55
C GLU A 222 19.46 0.15 8.71
N ALA A 223 19.88 -0.97 9.29
CA ALA A 223 19.79 -2.26 8.61
C ALA A 223 18.32 -2.67 8.43
N ARG A 224 17.51 -2.50 9.48
CA ARG A 224 16.09 -2.88 9.46
C ARG A 224 15.26 -2.02 8.51
N ILE A 225 15.49 -0.71 8.44
CA ILE A 225 14.77 0.17 7.50
C ILE A 225 15.12 -0.16 6.05
N LYS A 226 16.38 -0.53 5.75
CA LYS A 226 16.79 -1.00 4.41
C LYS A 226 16.16 -2.34 4.03
N GLU A 227 15.99 -3.24 4.99
CA GLU A 227 15.24 -4.48 4.77
C GLU A 227 13.79 -4.19 4.39
N LEU A 228 13.12 -3.31 5.14
CA LEU A 228 11.75 -2.86 4.84
C LEU A 228 11.66 -2.15 3.48
N GLU A 229 12.65 -1.33 3.13
CA GLU A 229 12.74 -0.67 1.82
C GLU A 229 12.74 -1.71 0.68
N ASN A 230 13.55 -2.76 0.83
CA ASN A 230 13.62 -3.83 -0.17
C ASN A 230 12.30 -4.58 -0.31
N ILE A 231 11.59 -4.82 0.78
CA ILE A 231 10.27 -5.47 0.77
C ILE A 231 9.24 -4.57 0.05
N VAL A 232 9.19 -3.28 0.41
CA VAL A 232 8.29 -2.32 -0.23
C VAL A 232 8.61 -2.19 -1.72
N ARG A 233 9.89 -2.08 -2.07
CA ARG A 233 10.34 -1.96 -3.46
C ARG A 233 10.05 -3.22 -4.28
N GLY A 234 10.37 -4.40 -3.74
CA GLY A 234 10.17 -5.68 -4.42
C GLY A 234 8.71 -5.97 -4.75
N ARG A 235 7.77 -5.38 -4.00
CA ARG A 235 6.34 -5.49 -4.28
C ARG A 235 5.90 -4.75 -5.55
N PHE A 236 6.48 -3.58 -5.82
CA PHE A 236 6.06 -2.72 -6.93
C PHE A 236 7.00 -2.78 -8.13
N TRP A 237 8.24 -3.16 -7.90
CA TRP A 237 9.27 -3.34 -8.92
C TRP A 237 9.91 -4.72 -8.72
N PRO A 238 9.32 -5.78 -9.32
CA PRO A 238 9.96 -7.08 -9.39
C PRO A 238 11.36 -6.92 -9.98
N ASN A 239 12.34 -7.66 -9.45
CA ASN A 239 13.67 -7.67 -10.05
C ASN A 239 13.58 -8.31 -11.44
N ALA A 240 14.39 -7.86 -12.39
CA ALA A 240 14.39 -8.37 -13.76
C ALA A 240 14.66 -9.89 -13.85
N GLU A 241 15.18 -10.50 -12.79
CA GLU A 241 15.37 -11.95 -12.67
C GLU A 241 14.04 -12.71 -12.45
N ASP A 242 13.04 -12.07 -11.83
CA ASP A 242 11.72 -12.65 -11.57
C ASP A 242 10.78 -12.57 -12.80
N GLU A 243 11.03 -11.65 -13.74
CA GLU A 243 10.26 -11.56 -15.00
C GLU A 243 10.44 -12.79 -15.90
N ASN A 244 11.60 -13.47 -15.82
CA ASN A 244 11.85 -14.72 -16.56
C ASN A 244 11.16 -15.95 -15.93
N ALA A 245 10.53 -15.81 -14.76
CA ALA A 245 9.81 -16.89 -14.08
C ALA A 245 8.29 -16.87 -14.34
N LEU A 246 7.75 -15.87 -15.05
CA LEU A 246 6.35 -15.84 -15.43
C LEU A 246 6.10 -16.79 -16.61
N PRO A 247 5.21 -17.80 -16.48
CA PRO A 247 4.79 -18.57 -17.64
C PRO A 247 4.09 -17.63 -18.62
N ALA A 248 4.54 -17.65 -19.88
CA ALA A 248 3.81 -17.04 -20.97
C ALA A 248 2.37 -17.57 -20.95
N VAL A 249 1.41 -16.68 -20.68
CA VAL A 249 -0.02 -16.95 -20.83
C VAL A 249 -0.39 -16.89 -22.30
#